data_AF-A0A4R9EK79-F1
#
_entry.id   AF-A0A4R9EK79-F1
#
_cell.length_a   1.000
_cell.length_b   1.000
_cell.length_c   1.000
_cell.angle_alpha   90.00
_cell.angle_beta   90.00
_cell.angle_gamma   90.00
#
_symmetry.space_group_name_H-M   'P 1'
#
loop_
_entity.id
_entity.type
_entity.pdbx_description
1 polymer ?
#
loop_
_entity_poly.entity_id
_entity_poly.type
_entity_poly.pdbx_seq_one_letter_code
_entity_poly.pdbx_strand_id
1 'polypeptide(L)'
;PQATPPEQPAPAPPQQPADFPRPAAANAVVDREGASVRLAGCCTPVPPDEVTAFAVRGGVVTVHRVECPAVARMKEVGRAEVGVRWGDSAGCRVTLTAESFGRAHLLADLTEAIALEGVEIMSATVEPPSQQRVRHTYTLQLPDAAHLPGLMRAMRAVPGVYDVSRAQHPAAATS
;
A
#
# COMPACT_ATOMS: atom_id res chain seq x y z
N PRO A 1 45.94 -11.44 40.35
CA PRO A 1 44.83 -12.00 39.52
C PRO A 1 43.99 -10.88 38.89
N GLN A 2 44.23 -10.57 37.61
CA GLN A 2 43.38 -9.67 36.83
C GLN A 2 42.18 -10.47 36.30
N ALA A 3 40.96 -9.98 36.55
CA ALA A 3 39.74 -10.59 36.05
C ALA A 3 39.53 -10.20 34.58
N THR A 4 39.34 -11.20 33.72
CA THR A 4 38.98 -11.03 32.31
C THR A 4 37.57 -10.46 32.19
N PRO A 5 37.32 -9.45 31.34
CA PRO A 5 35.96 -8.97 31.10
C PRO A 5 35.10 -10.04 30.40
N PRO A 6 33.79 -10.10 30.65
CA PRO A 6 32.91 -11.04 29.96
C PRO A 6 32.77 -10.66 28.48
N GLU A 7 32.93 -11.65 27.61
CA GLU A 7 32.75 -11.53 26.16
C GLU A 7 31.26 -11.28 25.86
N GLN A 8 30.97 -10.16 25.17
CA GLN A 8 29.61 -9.84 24.74
C GLN A 8 29.22 -10.70 23.53
N PRO A 9 28.09 -11.41 23.55
CA PRO A 9 27.64 -12.17 22.38
C PRO A 9 27.31 -11.23 21.23
N ALA A 10 27.76 -11.60 20.03
CA ALA A 10 27.52 -10.86 18.80
C ALA A 10 26.02 -10.67 18.52
N PRO A 11 25.61 -9.54 17.88
CA PRO A 11 24.22 -9.30 17.56
C PRO A 11 23.71 -10.36 16.56
N ALA A 12 22.52 -10.90 16.84
CA ALA A 12 21.85 -11.85 15.97
C ALA A 12 21.59 -11.24 14.57
N PRO A 13 21.61 -12.06 13.50
CA PRO A 13 21.29 -11.59 12.15
C PRO A 13 19.88 -10.99 12.11
N PRO A 14 19.63 -9.98 11.25
CA PRO A 14 18.33 -9.35 11.15
C PRO A 14 17.28 -10.40 10.78
N GLN A 15 16.31 -10.58 11.68
CA GLN A 15 15.18 -11.47 11.44
C GLN A 15 14.40 -10.91 10.25
N GLN A 16 14.21 -11.73 9.21
CA GLN A 16 13.31 -11.39 8.10
C GLN A 16 11.97 -10.91 8.67
N PRO A 17 11.39 -9.81 8.15
CA PRO A 17 10.11 -9.31 8.64
C PRO A 17 9.08 -10.45 8.55
N ALA A 18 8.38 -10.66 9.66
CA ALA A 18 7.37 -11.69 9.80
C ALA A 18 6.38 -11.63 8.63
N ASP A 19 6.01 -12.81 8.13
CA ASP A 19 5.03 -13.00 7.07
C ASP A 19 3.73 -12.28 7.48
N PHE A 20 3.48 -11.11 6.91
CA PHE A 20 2.25 -10.38 7.15
C PHE A 20 1.07 -11.26 6.73
N PRO A 21 -0.03 -11.30 7.48
CA PRO A 21 -1.20 -12.10 7.13
C PRO A 21 -1.58 -11.85 5.67
N ARG A 22 -1.75 -12.95 4.90
CA ARG A 22 -2.26 -12.87 3.53
C ARG A 22 -3.55 -12.05 3.57
N PRO A 23 -3.68 -11.00 2.73
CA PRO A 23 -4.88 -10.20 2.71
C PRO A 23 -6.11 -11.09 2.51
N ALA A 24 -7.22 -10.69 3.14
CA ALA A 24 -8.55 -11.21 2.84
C ALA A 24 -8.73 -11.32 1.32
N ALA A 25 -9.44 -12.37 0.88
CA ALA A 25 -9.68 -12.68 -0.52
C ALA A 25 -9.90 -11.39 -1.33
N ALA A 26 -9.14 -11.21 -2.41
CA ALA A 26 -9.22 -10.01 -3.23
C ALA A 26 -10.70 -9.71 -3.55
N ASN A 27 -11.16 -8.49 -3.23
CA ASN A 27 -12.57 -8.09 -3.32
C ASN A 27 -13.10 -7.98 -4.76
N ALA A 28 -12.52 -8.71 -5.71
CA ALA A 28 -12.81 -8.63 -7.13
C ALA A 28 -13.12 -10.03 -7.69
N VAL A 29 -14.14 -10.09 -8.54
CA VAL A 29 -14.56 -11.29 -9.28
C VAL A 29 -14.10 -11.12 -10.72
N VAL A 30 -13.48 -12.14 -11.29
CA VAL A 30 -12.95 -12.13 -12.65
C VAL A 30 -13.68 -13.14 -13.54
N ASP A 31 -13.82 -12.82 -14.81
CA ASP A 31 -14.48 -13.66 -15.82
C ASP A 31 -13.53 -14.75 -16.34
N ARG A 32 -12.97 -15.53 -15.41
CA ARG A 32 -12.05 -16.63 -15.71
C ARG A 32 -12.16 -17.72 -14.66
N GLU A 33 -12.70 -18.87 -15.07
CA GLU A 33 -12.85 -20.03 -14.19
C GLU A 33 -11.49 -20.55 -13.67
N GLY A 34 -11.47 -20.93 -12.40
CA GLY A 34 -10.29 -21.48 -11.73
C GLY A 34 -9.13 -20.49 -11.50
N ALA A 35 -9.30 -19.21 -11.86
CA ALA A 35 -8.30 -18.19 -11.59
C ALA A 35 -8.30 -17.76 -10.12
N SER A 36 -7.11 -17.59 -9.55
CA SER A 36 -6.96 -16.90 -8.28
C SER A 36 -6.87 -15.39 -8.51
N VAL A 37 -7.59 -14.60 -7.73
CA VAL A 37 -7.61 -13.14 -7.89
C VAL A 37 -6.70 -12.47 -6.87
N ARG A 38 -5.94 -11.47 -7.31
CA ARG A 38 -5.08 -10.65 -6.47
C ARG A 38 -5.25 -9.17 -6.82
N LEU A 39 -5.36 -8.30 -5.82
CA LEU A 39 -5.28 -6.85 -6.04
C LEU A 39 -3.82 -6.41 -6.19
N ALA A 40 -3.55 -5.51 -7.13
CA ALA A 40 -2.21 -5.02 -7.40
C ALA A 40 -1.69 -4.14 -6.24
N GLY A 41 -0.44 -4.37 -5.83
CA GLY A 41 0.22 -3.54 -4.82
C GLY A 41 0.65 -2.16 -5.32
N CYS A 42 0.81 -1.95 -6.64
CA CYS A 42 1.29 -0.68 -7.18
C CYS A 42 0.24 0.45 -7.19
N CYS A 43 -1.04 0.09 -7.28
CA CYS A 43 -2.15 1.06 -7.32
C CYS A 43 -3.19 0.81 -6.24
N THR A 44 -3.10 -0.32 -5.51
CA THR A 44 -3.98 -0.72 -4.41
C THR A 44 -5.44 -0.38 -4.71
N PRO A 45 -6.04 -1.03 -5.72
CA PRO A 45 -7.38 -0.68 -6.17
C PRO A 45 -8.39 -0.95 -5.05
N VAL A 46 -9.34 -0.04 -4.88
CA VAL A 46 -10.43 -0.13 -3.90
C VAL A 46 -11.72 0.36 -4.55
N PRO A 47 -12.91 -0.19 -4.22
CA PRO A 47 -14.16 0.38 -4.69
C PRO A 47 -14.27 1.88 -4.35
N PRO A 48 -14.83 2.74 -5.21
CA PRO A 48 -15.47 2.45 -6.50
C PRO A 48 -14.52 2.60 -7.70
N ASP A 49 -13.21 2.35 -7.55
CA ASP A 49 -12.25 2.47 -8.65
C ASP A 49 -12.70 1.70 -9.89
N GLU A 50 -12.53 2.31 -11.06
CA GLU A 50 -12.59 1.57 -12.31
C GLU A 50 -11.40 0.62 -12.38
N VAL A 51 -11.69 -0.66 -12.61
CA VAL A 51 -10.69 -1.72 -12.57
C VAL A 51 -10.58 -2.49 -13.88
N THR A 52 -9.38 -2.96 -14.16
CA THR A 52 -9.05 -3.90 -15.23
C THR A 52 -8.15 -5.00 -14.66
N ALA A 53 -8.15 -6.17 -15.28
CA ALA A 53 -7.40 -7.30 -14.79
C ALA A 53 -6.57 -7.97 -15.89
N PHE A 54 -5.42 -8.50 -15.50
CA PHE A 54 -4.50 -9.18 -16.41
C PHE A 54 -4.07 -10.52 -15.84
N ALA A 55 -4.03 -11.54 -16.69
CA ALA A 55 -3.49 -12.83 -16.33
C ALA A 55 -1.96 -12.75 -16.19
N VAL A 56 -1.45 -13.24 -15.06
CA VAL A 56 -0.02 -13.39 -14.81
C VAL A 56 0.35 -14.88 -14.74
N ARG A 57 1.63 -15.19 -14.49
CA ARG A 57 2.10 -16.57 -14.39
C ARG A 57 1.41 -17.30 -13.22
N GLY A 58 1.23 -18.61 -13.37
CA GLY A 58 0.71 -19.46 -12.29
C GLY A 58 -0.81 -19.40 -12.06
N GLY A 59 -1.60 -19.00 -13.08
CA GLY A 59 -3.07 -19.01 -12.98
C GLY A 59 -3.65 -17.90 -12.09
N VAL A 60 -2.84 -16.88 -11.76
CA VAL A 60 -3.27 -15.71 -11.01
C VAL A 60 -3.73 -14.62 -11.99
N VAL A 61 -4.81 -13.92 -11.65
CA VAL A 61 -5.27 -12.71 -12.31
C VAL A 61 -5.05 -11.53 -11.35
N THR A 62 -4.30 -10.54 -11.81
CA THR A 62 -3.98 -9.34 -11.01
C THR A 62 -4.88 -8.18 -11.45
N VAL A 63 -5.57 -7.58 -10.49
CA VAL A 63 -6.52 -6.46 -10.68
C VAL A 63 -5.80 -5.14 -10.41
N HIS A 64 -5.93 -4.21 -11.35
CA HIS A 64 -5.37 -2.87 -11.29
C HIS A 64 -6.48 -1.83 -11.45
N ARG A 65 -6.22 -0.59 -11.03
CA ARG A 65 -6.99 0.55 -11.50
C ARG A 65 -6.72 0.80 -12.98
N VAL A 66 -7.73 1.24 -13.74
CA VAL A 66 -7.61 1.48 -15.18
C VAL A 66 -6.50 2.48 -15.50
N GLU A 67 -6.34 3.53 -14.69
CA GLU A 67 -5.33 4.57 -14.85
C GLU A 67 -3.93 4.20 -14.33
N CYS A 68 -3.72 2.96 -13.88
CA CYS A 68 -2.42 2.51 -13.41
C CYS A 68 -1.38 2.50 -14.55
N PRO A 69 -0.18 3.10 -14.39
CA PRO A 69 0.85 3.09 -15.44
C PRO A 69 1.27 1.68 -15.90
N ALA A 70 1.17 0.69 -15.00
CA ALA A 70 1.45 -0.70 -15.35
C ALA A 70 0.46 -1.27 -16.37
N VAL A 71 -0.80 -0.79 -16.36
CA VAL A 71 -1.85 -1.20 -17.30
C VAL A 71 -1.49 -0.74 -18.72
N ALA A 72 -1.07 0.51 -18.88
CA ALA A 72 -0.62 1.02 -20.18
C ALA A 72 0.50 0.15 -20.76
N ARG A 73 1.53 -0.15 -19.96
CA ARG A 73 2.63 -1.04 -20.36
C ARG A 73 2.16 -2.45 -20.72
N MET A 74 1.20 -3.01 -19.98
CA MET A 74 0.65 -4.35 -20.27
C MET A 74 -0.10 -4.37 -21.61
N LYS A 75 -0.85 -3.30 -21.91
CA LYS A 75 -1.53 -3.13 -23.20
C LYS A 75 -0.54 -2.99 -24.36
N GLU A 76 0.51 -2.19 -24.19
CA GLU A 76 1.56 -1.99 -25.20
C GLU A 76 2.24 -3.29 -25.60
N VAL A 77 2.50 -4.20 -24.66
CA VAL A 77 3.09 -5.52 -24.95
C VAL A 77 2.06 -6.59 -25.33
N GLY A 78 0.81 -6.19 -25.62
CA GLY A 78 -0.24 -7.07 -26.13
C GLY A 78 -0.84 -8.04 -25.11
N ARG A 79 -0.79 -7.75 -23.81
CA ARG A 79 -1.49 -8.58 -22.80
C ARG A 79 -2.99 -8.43 -22.95
N ALA A 80 -3.69 -9.56 -23.02
CA ALA A 80 -5.15 -9.59 -23.01
C ALA A 80 -5.70 -9.21 -21.63
N GLU A 81 -6.70 -8.34 -21.63
CA GLU A 81 -7.49 -8.01 -20.45
C GLU A 81 -8.43 -9.17 -20.09
N VAL A 82 -8.75 -9.27 -18.80
CA VAL A 82 -9.74 -10.18 -18.25
C VAL A 82 -10.84 -9.32 -17.63
N GLY A 83 -12.10 -9.66 -17.92
CA GLY A 83 -13.25 -8.99 -17.31
C GLY A 83 -13.18 -9.10 -15.79
N VAL A 84 -13.45 -7.98 -15.10
CA VAL A 84 -13.38 -7.90 -13.64
C VAL A 84 -14.43 -6.94 -13.12
N ARG A 85 -15.00 -7.29 -11.96
CA ARG A 85 -15.91 -6.43 -11.20
C ARG A 85 -15.66 -6.56 -9.71
N TRP A 86 -16.07 -5.56 -8.94
CA TRP A 86 -16.07 -5.66 -7.48
C TRP A 86 -17.09 -6.71 -6.99
N GLY A 87 -16.75 -7.40 -5.90
CA GLY A 87 -17.65 -8.28 -5.16
C GLY A 87 -18.17 -7.63 -3.87
N ASP A 88 -18.91 -8.40 -3.06
CA ASP A 88 -19.65 -7.93 -1.88
C ASP A 88 -18.88 -8.15 -0.56
N SER A 89 -17.58 -7.89 -0.53
CA SER A 89 -16.75 -8.13 0.66
C SER A 89 -16.34 -6.85 1.39
N ALA A 90 -16.19 -7.00 2.71
CA ALA A 90 -15.68 -5.98 3.62
C ALA A 90 -14.14 -6.04 3.71
N GLY A 91 -13.52 -4.89 3.94
CA GLY A 91 -12.09 -4.73 4.17
C GLY A 91 -11.30 -4.42 2.90
N CYS A 92 -10.57 -3.29 2.85
CA CYS A 92 -9.73 -2.97 1.70
C CYS A 92 -8.35 -2.44 2.10
N ARG A 93 -7.32 -2.80 1.32
CA ARG A 93 -5.96 -2.30 1.50
C ARG A 93 -5.73 -1.12 0.56
N VAL A 94 -5.24 -0.01 1.09
CA VAL A 94 -4.90 1.18 0.30
C VAL A 94 -3.50 1.66 0.64
N THR A 95 -2.77 2.16 -0.35
CA THR A 95 -1.54 2.90 -0.10
C THR A 95 -1.78 4.39 -0.38
N LEU A 96 -1.53 5.22 0.64
CA LEU A 96 -1.64 6.67 0.57
C LEU A 96 -0.26 7.31 0.64
N THR A 97 -0.13 8.43 -0.06
CA THR A 97 1.04 9.29 -0.01
C THR A 97 0.61 10.64 0.56
N ALA A 98 1.25 11.06 1.64
CA ALA A 98 1.12 12.40 2.19
C ALA A 98 2.39 13.21 1.89
N GLU A 99 2.21 14.38 1.28
CA GLU A 99 3.29 15.33 1.05
C GLU A 99 3.19 16.49 2.05
N SER A 100 4.32 16.82 2.66
CA SER A 100 4.37 17.77 3.76
C SER A 100 5.62 18.65 3.72
N PHE A 101 5.60 19.73 4.50
CA PHE A 101 6.82 20.47 4.83
C PHE A 101 7.48 19.86 6.06
N GLY A 102 8.82 19.90 6.12
CA GLY A 102 9.58 19.41 7.26
C GLY A 102 9.14 20.08 8.57
N ARG A 103 8.65 19.27 9.52
CA ARG A 103 8.22 19.72 10.85
C ARG A 103 8.60 18.68 11.90
N ALA A 104 8.95 19.15 13.09
CA ALA A 104 9.11 18.27 14.25
C ALA A 104 7.80 17.53 14.54
N HIS A 105 7.90 16.28 14.98
CA HIS A 105 6.78 15.41 15.39
C HIS A 105 5.74 15.04 14.33
N LEU A 106 5.90 15.47 13.06
CA LEU A 106 4.90 15.23 12.01
C LEU A 106 4.53 13.74 11.83
N LEU A 107 5.50 12.83 11.95
CA LEU A 107 5.24 11.40 11.87
C LEU A 107 4.27 10.93 12.97
N ALA A 108 4.44 11.42 14.20
CA ALA A 108 3.58 11.10 15.33
C ALA A 108 2.15 11.61 15.07
N ASP A 109 2.01 12.87 14.65
CA ASP A 109 0.71 13.49 14.37
C ASP A 109 -0.04 12.76 13.24
N LEU A 110 0.66 12.36 12.17
CA LEU A 110 0.08 11.57 11.08
C LEU A 110 -0.39 10.20 11.57
N THR A 111 0.42 9.50 12.36
CA THR A 111 0.04 8.18 12.88
C THR A 111 -1.11 8.26 13.87
N GLU A 112 -1.20 9.33 14.66
CA GLU A 112 -2.34 9.58 15.56
C GLU A 112 -3.62 9.86 14.76
N ALA A 113 -3.56 10.73 13.74
CA ALA A 113 -4.69 11.00 12.88
C ALA A 113 -5.20 9.73 12.16
N ILE A 114 -4.30 8.85 11.72
CA ILE A 114 -4.68 7.55 11.13
C ILE A 114 -5.35 6.64 12.16
N ALA A 115 -4.81 6.57 13.38
CA ALA A 115 -5.34 5.72 14.44
C ALA A 115 -6.75 6.16 14.90
N LEU A 116 -7.01 7.47 14.94
CA LEU A 116 -8.33 8.02 15.29
C LEU A 116 -9.43 7.64 14.30
N GLU A 117 -9.07 7.37 13.04
CA GLU A 117 -10.00 6.87 12.02
C GLU A 117 -10.24 5.34 12.13
N GLY A 118 -9.64 4.68 13.11
CA GLY A 118 -9.80 3.23 13.34
C GLY A 118 -9.14 2.35 12.27
N VAL A 119 -8.11 2.88 11.59
CA VAL A 119 -7.43 2.22 10.48
C VAL A 119 -6.08 1.66 10.91
N GLU A 120 -5.75 0.46 10.48
CA GLU A 120 -4.49 -0.20 10.81
C GLU A 120 -3.38 0.15 9.81
N ILE A 121 -2.18 0.48 10.32
CA ILE A 121 -0.99 0.74 9.50
C ILE A 121 -0.25 -0.58 9.26
N MET A 122 -0.23 -1.04 8.00
CA MET A 122 0.51 -2.23 7.57
C MET A 122 1.98 -1.93 7.30
N SER A 123 2.25 -0.77 6.68
CA SER A 123 3.61 -0.29 6.47
C SER A 123 3.63 1.23 6.39
N ALA A 124 4.77 1.81 6.77
CA ALA A 124 5.03 3.23 6.66
C ALA A 124 6.45 3.44 6.13
N THR A 125 6.63 4.39 5.23
CA THR A 125 7.94 4.81 4.70
C THR A 125 7.97 6.33 4.67
N VAL A 126 9.00 6.91 5.25
CA VAL A 126 9.22 8.36 5.23
C VAL A 126 10.54 8.61 4.52
N GLU A 127 10.47 9.35 3.41
CA GLU A 127 11.66 9.71 2.64
C GLU A 127 12.43 10.82 3.36
N PRO A 128 13.77 10.86 3.22
CA PRO A 128 14.55 12.00 3.68
C PRO A 128 14.02 13.31 3.07
N PRO A 129 14.03 14.42 3.83
CA PRO A 129 13.58 15.71 3.30
C PRO A 129 14.36 16.11 2.04
N SER A 130 13.65 16.60 1.03
CA SER A 130 14.23 17.17 -0.19
C SER A 130 13.55 18.49 -0.51
N GLN A 131 14.34 19.56 -0.65
CA GLN A 131 13.81 20.93 -0.88
C GLN A 131 12.72 21.32 0.13
N GLN A 132 12.96 21.04 1.43
CA GLN A 132 12.02 21.25 2.55
C GLN A 132 10.73 20.42 2.50
N ARG A 133 10.57 19.53 1.51
CA ARG A 133 9.41 18.64 1.37
C ARG A 133 9.75 17.26 1.91
N VAL A 134 8.77 16.61 2.51
CA VAL A 134 8.87 15.23 3.00
C VAL A 134 7.73 14.43 2.39
N ARG A 135 8.05 13.23 1.90
CA ARG A 135 7.06 12.27 1.41
C ARG A 135 6.87 11.16 2.43
N HIS A 136 5.63 10.96 2.84
CA HIS A 136 5.22 9.86 3.70
C HIS A 136 4.35 8.91 2.87
N THR A 137 4.65 7.63 2.90
CA THR A 137 3.85 6.60 2.24
C THR A 137 3.38 5.60 3.28
N TYR A 138 2.06 5.41 3.37
CA TYR A 138 1.43 4.49 4.31
C TYR A 138 0.62 3.46 3.55
N THR A 139 0.83 2.17 3.83
CA THR A 139 -0.10 1.12 3.41
C THR A 139 -0.99 0.79 4.59
N LEU A 140 -2.28 0.86 4.37
CA LEU A 140 -3.31 0.89 5.40
C LEU A 140 -4.36 -0.19 5.12
N GLN A 141 -4.88 -0.80 6.18
CA GLN A 141 -5.99 -1.75 6.12
C GLN A 141 -7.25 -1.07 6.65
N LEU A 142 -8.21 -0.82 5.77
CA LEU A 142 -9.48 -0.19 6.10
C LEU A 142 -10.55 -1.27 6.34
N PRO A 143 -11.55 -1.00 7.21
CA PRO A 143 -12.72 -1.87 7.40
C PRO A 143 -13.60 -1.98 6.14
N ASP A 144 -13.71 -0.89 5.38
CA ASP A 144 -14.36 -0.85 4.07
C ASP A 144 -13.87 0.38 3.28
N ALA A 145 -14.25 0.45 2.01
CA ALA A 145 -13.83 1.54 1.13
C ALA A 145 -14.48 2.90 1.46
N ALA A 146 -15.60 2.93 2.18
CA ALA A 146 -16.30 4.17 2.53
C ALA A 146 -15.51 5.01 3.55
N HIS A 147 -14.58 4.41 4.29
CA HIS A 147 -13.69 5.11 5.22
C HIS A 147 -12.61 5.93 4.51
N LEU A 148 -12.26 5.59 3.27
CA LEU A 148 -11.12 6.20 2.56
C LEU A 148 -11.21 7.74 2.45
N PRO A 149 -12.34 8.35 2.03
CA PRO A 149 -12.43 9.80 1.95
C PRO A 149 -12.26 10.50 3.31
N GLY A 150 -12.74 9.89 4.40
CA GLY A 150 -12.58 10.39 5.77
C GLY A 150 -11.11 10.40 6.18
N LEU A 151 -10.46 9.25 6.04
CA LEU A 151 -9.03 9.05 6.30
C LEU A 151 -8.14 10.04 5.54
N MET A 152 -8.37 10.22 4.23
CA MET A 152 -7.59 11.17 3.43
C MET A 152 -7.76 12.61 3.92
N ARG A 153 -8.98 13.01 4.33
CA ARG A 153 -9.22 14.34 4.93
C ARG A 153 -8.54 14.50 6.28
N ALA A 154 -8.62 13.49 7.15
CA ALA A 154 -7.99 13.50 8.47
C ALA A 154 -6.47 13.67 8.35
N MET A 155 -5.83 12.89 7.47
CA MET A 155 -4.40 13.02 7.18
C MET A 155 -4.05 14.41 6.60
N ARG A 156 -4.88 14.95 5.71
CA ARG A 156 -4.66 16.28 5.10
C ARG A 156 -4.85 17.42 6.09
N ALA A 157 -5.65 17.23 7.14
CA ALA A 157 -5.88 18.23 8.18
C ALA A 157 -4.68 18.37 9.15
N VAL A 158 -3.76 17.40 9.17
CA VAL A 158 -2.55 17.47 10.00
C VAL A 158 -1.70 18.68 9.58
N PRO A 159 -1.38 19.62 10.49
CA PRO A 159 -0.63 20.81 10.13
C PRO A 159 0.75 20.49 9.53
N GLY A 160 1.03 21.07 8.37
CA GLY A 160 2.25 20.83 7.60
C GLY A 160 2.05 19.86 6.43
N VAL A 161 0.98 19.08 6.40
CA VAL A 161 0.58 18.28 5.24
C VAL A 161 -0.15 19.17 4.23
N TYR A 162 0.35 19.23 3.00
CA TYR A 162 -0.26 19.99 1.92
C TYR A 162 -0.69 19.11 0.75
N ASP A 163 -0.41 17.80 0.75
CA ASP A 163 -1.09 16.89 -0.16
C ASP A 163 -1.32 15.51 0.45
N VAL A 164 -2.43 14.88 0.07
CA VAL A 164 -2.72 13.48 0.36
C VAL A 164 -3.37 12.86 -0.87
N SER A 165 -2.69 11.88 -1.45
CA SER A 165 -3.14 11.21 -2.67
C SER A 165 -3.07 9.70 -2.51
N ARG A 166 -3.80 8.96 -3.34
CA ARG A 166 -3.52 7.53 -3.50
C ARG A 166 -2.16 7.35 -4.16
N ALA A 167 -1.39 6.38 -3.69
CA ALA A 167 -0.10 6.10 -4.28
C ALA A 167 -0.27 5.72 -5.76
N GLN A 168 0.61 6.27 -6.59
CA GLN A 168 0.88 5.77 -7.92
C GLN A 168 2.30 5.22 -7.84
N HIS A 169 2.46 3.99 -7.36
CA HIS A 169 3.78 3.37 -7.39
C HIS A 169 4.14 3.14 -8.87
N PRO A 170 5.27 3.67 -9.38
CA PRO A 170 5.85 3.07 -10.57
C PRO A 170 6.05 1.60 -10.24
N ALA A 171 5.51 0.71 -11.08
CA ALA A 171 5.54 -0.72 -10.79
C ALA A 171 7.00 -1.13 -10.53
N ALA A 172 7.30 -1.48 -9.27
CA ALA A 172 8.62 -1.96 -8.91
C ALA A 172 8.99 -3.09 -9.87
N ALA A 173 10.07 -2.90 -10.62
CA ALA A 173 10.62 -3.94 -11.47
C ALA A 173 10.93 -5.12 -10.56
N THR A 174 10.15 -6.19 -10.70
CA THR A 174 10.45 -7.45 -10.03
C THR A 174 11.59 -8.06 -10.83
N SER A 175 12.81 -7.91 -10.33
CA SER A 175 14.00 -8.64 -10.80
C SER A 175 13.85 -10.13 -10.57
#